data_AF-A0A081BLW0-F1
#
_entry.id   AF-A0A081BLW0-F1
#
_cell.length_a   1.000
_cell.length_b   1.000
_cell.length_c   1.000
_cell.angle_alpha   90.00
_cell.angle_beta   90.00
_cell.angle_gamma   90.00
#
_symmetry.space_group_name_H-M   'P 1'
#
loop_
_entity.id
_entity.type
_entity.pdbx_description
1 polymer ?
#
loop_
_entity_poly.entity_id
_entity_poly.type
_entity_poly.pdbx_seq_one_letter_code
_entity_poly.pdbx_strand_id
1 'polypeptide(L)'
;MNQETLRQRFELTITLTIRGPFITGSGTDAARGFDLMFSRNANDTDTFVLRASHVKGKLREAIRDMQSAGLLTDFALNYYFGQPSDTGVLPRRGQCRFHDFSLISPKQPETTPSLTRVRIDTDTGTAKENALITIEQWLRTGEASVWEGRLDVWASDDRDAETVRQSVLLGLKWITHFGAMKGSGYGRVERVKVEMKRIEPDSVFSAALPAPETLTLQLTFDEELLIGSILRGTNFLESRAVIPGGVIKGALARFLNDLCGSQEPTVTGRNASVTKHFPELATHFHRLRVSHAFPACPGTTTRPVTVPFSLVKDDNGVERDLALAFSKGKTPGDILLQGRAPFYQIDWKEGDDAPIKAQFGWADVSFCNTTRTAIERDTRAAEEEQLYTYQYVLPEDAHDNKIPWRASIRLPQPQPGEITEEEVRALAQQLIAALNAGWRDLGKRDSRFTLQVTPGAAAPHCPRHASGYFAPTDDPSVKQAIIVLQTDALLFDPHAVSHGNFDPAERLRALYKEYWHHVTEHTCEMSGYFARQTMAGRYLVTRFRPDIAYYPYILTEAGSVFALRTRDWEKAQQHLERFERQGLPLPQTMQTEPGKQGSALWEACPFTPEDGFGEICINLDWHWQHYCEGDEYATD
;
A
#
# COMPACT_ATOMS: atom_id res chain seq x y z
N MET A 1 24.37 -10.91 -32.56
CA MET A 1 23.93 -10.11 -31.41
C MET A 1 22.42 -9.95 -31.53
N ASN A 2 21.65 -10.78 -30.84
CA ASN A 2 20.19 -10.68 -30.85
C ASN A 2 19.80 -9.38 -30.14
N GLN A 3 18.96 -8.57 -30.78
CA GLN A 3 18.22 -7.53 -30.06
C GLN A 3 17.31 -8.26 -29.07
N GLU A 4 17.71 -8.34 -27.80
CA GLU A 4 16.81 -8.81 -26.75
C GLU A 4 15.56 -7.93 -26.77
N THR A 5 14.43 -8.55 -27.10
CA THR A 5 13.09 -7.97 -27.07
C THR A 5 12.63 -7.86 -25.61
N LEU A 6 11.65 -6.99 -25.35
CA LEU A 6 10.95 -6.97 -24.06
C LEU A 6 10.44 -8.37 -23.71
N ARG A 7 10.50 -8.71 -22.43
CA ARG A 7 9.98 -9.99 -21.94
C ARG A 7 8.47 -10.04 -22.06
N GLN A 8 7.95 -11.25 -22.19
CA GLN A 8 6.54 -11.53 -22.32
C GLN A 8 6.02 -12.20 -21.05
N ARG A 9 4.76 -11.91 -20.71
CA ARG A 9 4.08 -12.53 -19.57
C ARG A 9 3.46 -13.86 -20.00
N PHE A 10 3.70 -14.89 -19.21
CA PHE A 10 3.06 -16.18 -19.32
C PHE A 10 2.31 -16.48 -18.02
N GLU A 11 1.11 -17.01 -18.15
CA GLU A 11 0.32 -17.54 -17.05
C GLU A 11 0.37 -19.06 -17.10
N LEU A 12 0.73 -19.68 -15.98
CA LEU A 12 0.69 -21.11 -15.77
C LEU A 12 -0.54 -21.45 -14.92
N THR A 13 -1.51 -22.13 -15.52
CA THR A 13 -2.67 -22.68 -14.79
C THR A 13 -2.28 -24.02 -14.20
N ILE A 14 -2.31 -24.11 -12.87
CA ILE A 14 -1.91 -25.29 -12.10
C ILE A 14 -3.16 -25.96 -11.56
N THR A 15 -3.40 -27.20 -11.96
CA THR A 15 -4.47 -28.04 -11.41
C THR A 15 -3.88 -29.12 -10.51
N LEU A 16 -4.29 -29.14 -9.25
CA LEU A 16 -3.92 -30.15 -8.25
C LEU A 16 -5.12 -31.03 -7.93
N THR A 17 -4.96 -32.35 -8.08
CA THR A 17 -5.94 -33.33 -7.57
C THR A 17 -5.42 -33.91 -6.26
N ILE A 18 -6.13 -33.68 -5.17
CA ILE A 18 -5.75 -34.05 -3.80
C ILE A 18 -6.77 -35.04 -3.24
N ARG A 19 -6.28 -36.21 -2.83
CA ARG A 19 -7.09 -37.25 -2.18
C ARG A 19 -7.33 -36.91 -0.71
N GLY A 20 -8.58 -37.05 -0.31
CA GLY A 20 -9.07 -36.90 1.04
C GLY A 20 -8.66 -38.06 1.96
N PRO A 21 -8.59 -37.79 3.27
CA PRO A 21 -8.98 -36.53 3.90
C PRO A 21 -7.93 -35.42 3.69
N PHE A 22 -8.33 -34.14 3.70
CA PHE A 22 -7.44 -32.99 3.44
C PHE A 22 -7.80 -31.84 4.36
N ILE A 23 -6.81 -31.05 4.80
CA ILE A 23 -6.98 -29.84 5.62
C ILE A 23 -5.70 -28.99 5.54
N THR A 24 -5.81 -27.67 5.55
CA THR A 24 -4.64 -26.77 5.50
C THR A 24 -4.26 -26.17 6.85
N GLY A 25 -5.21 -26.05 7.79
CA GLY A 25 -4.97 -25.58 9.16
C GLY A 25 -4.72 -24.08 9.22
N SER A 26 -5.76 -23.27 9.01
CA SER A 26 -5.68 -21.80 9.12
C SER A 26 -6.60 -21.25 10.21
N GLY A 27 -6.11 -20.27 10.96
CA GLY A 27 -6.92 -19.46 11.87
C GLY A 27 -7.53 -18.26 11.14
N THR A 28 -8.55 -18.49 10.32
CA THR A 28 -9.44 -17.46 9.76
C THR A 28 -10.70 -17.36 10.62
N ASP A 29 -11.34 -16.19 10.69
CA ASP A 29 -12.46 -15.86 11.61
C ASP A 29 -13.78 -16.65 11.40
N ALA A 30 -13.77 -17.79 10.70
CA ALA A 30 -14.93 -18.29 9.95
C ALA A 30 -15.81 -19.34 10.65
N ALA A 31 -15.42 -20.00 11.75
CA ALA A 31 -16.38 -20.75 12.57
C ALA A 31 -15.89 -21.05 13.99
N ARG A 32 -16.79 -20.93 14.97
CA ARG A 32 -16.53 -21.31 16.36
C ARG A 32 -16.69 -22.83 16.53
N GLY A 33 -15.84 -23.43 17.37
CA GLY A 33 -15.96 -24.85 17.75
C GLY A 33 -15.06 -25.83 16.98
N PHE A 34 -14.15 -25.33 16.14
CA PHE A 34 -13.11 -26.13 15.49
C PHE A 34 -11.72 -25.71 15.96
N ASP A 35 -10.85 -26.68 16.20
CA ASP A 35 -9.43 -26.47 16.50
C ASP A 35 -8.59 -26.42 15.21
N LEU A 36 -9.04 -27.09 14.14
CA LEU A 36 -8.41 -27.09 12.82
C LEU A 36 -9.45 -26.85 11.72
N MET A 37 -9.25 -25.79 10.94
CA MET A 37 -10.17 -25.35 9.90
C MET A 37 -9.50 -25.22 8.53
N PHE A 38 -10.31 -25.29 7.48
CA PHE A 38 -9.89 -24.94 6.13
C PHE A 38 -9.73 -23.43 6.00
N SER A 39 -8.68 -23.05 5.27
CA SER A 39 -8.54 -21.67 4.83
C SER A 39 -9.66 -21.32 3.88
N ARG A 40 -10.21 -20.12 4.09
CA ARG A 40 -11.27 -19.56 3.28
C ARG A 40 -10.81 -18.31 2.55
N ASN A 41 -11.48 -17.98 1.45
CA ASN A 41 -11.30 -16.70 0.78
C ASN A 41 -11.73 -15.58 1.73
N ALA A 42 -11.01 -14.47 1.72
CA ALA A 42 -11.28 -13.33 2.57
C ALA A 42 -12.51 -12.53 2.10
N ASN A 43 -12.74 -12.49 0.78
CA ASN A 43 -13.90 -11.82 0.17
C ASN A 43 -15.14 -12.72 0.19
N ASP A 44 -14.93 -14.04 0.26
CA ASP A 44 -15.99 -15.03 0.32
C ASP A 44 -15.62 -16.06 1.40
N THR A 45 -16.12 -15.80 2.61
CA THR A 45 -15.90 -16.67 3.77
C THR A 45 -16.60 -18.01 3.66
N ASP A 46 -17.30 -18.30 2.57
CA ASP A 46 -17.86 -19.62 2.31
C ASP A 46 -17.04 -20.41 1.30
N THR A 47 -16.04 -19.82 0.64
CA THR A 47 -15.22 -20.55 -0.34
C THR A 47 -13.88 -21.01 0.24
N PHE A 48 -13.60 -22.32 0.21
CA PHE A 48 -12.30 -22.86 0.58
C PHE A 48 -11.20 -22.46 -0.41
N VAL A 49 -10.03 -22.14 0.15
CA VAL A 49 -8.86 -21.70 -0.61
C VAL A 49 -7.59 -22.40 -0.12
N LEU A 50 -6.77 -22.83 -1.06
CA LEU A 50 -5.41 -23.30 -0.80
C LEU A 50 -4.44 -22.14 -1.09
N ARG A 51 -3.85 -21.57 -0.02
CA ARG A 51 -3.05 -20.34 -0.13
C ARG A 51 -1.80 -20.52 -1.00
N ALA A 52 -1.55 -19.55 -1.87
CA ALA A 52 -0.41 -19.45 -2.78
C ALA A 52 0.93 -19.64 -2.07
N SER A 53 1.08 -18.99 -0.91
CA SER A 53 2.29 -19.06 -0.09
C SER A 53 2.64 -20.47 0.37
N HIS A 54 1.63 -21.30 0.68
CA HIS A 54 1.82 -22.69 1.07
C HIS A 54 2.29 -23.55 -0.10
N VAL A 55 1.65 -23.37 -1.27
CA VAL A 55 2.06 -24.07 -2.50
C VAL A 55 3.47 -23.65 -2.91
N LYS A 56 3.76 -22.35 -2.93
CA LYS A 56 5.08 -21.80 -3.23
C LYS A 56 6.15 -22.32 -2.27
N GLY A 57 5.86 -22.38 -0.97
CA GLY A 57 6.77 -22.91 0.05
C GLY A 57 7.11 -24.37 -0.20
N LYS A 58 6.10 -25.23 -0.40
CA LYS A 58 6.31 -26.66 -0.66
C LYS A 58 6.98 -26.93 -2.00
N LEU A 59 6.65 -26.16 -3.03
CA LEU A 59 7.31 -26.25 -4.33
C LEU A 59 8.79 -25.83 -4.24
N ARG A 60 9.11 -24.81 -3.45
CA ARG A 60 10.49 -24.41 -3.17
C ARG A 60 11.28 -25.54 -2.50
N GLU A 61 10.71 -26.16 -1.46
CA GLU A 61 11.32 -27.31 -0.78
C GLU A 61 11.57 -28.47 -1.75
N ALA A 62 10.55 -28.85 -2.51
CA ALA A 62 10.64 -29.95 -3.48
C ALA A 62 11.72 -29.71 -4.54
N ILE A 63 11.78 -28.50 -5.11
CA ILE A 63 12.81 -28.15 -6.09
C ILE A 63 14.22 -28.19 -5.48
N ARG A 64 14.39 -27.74 -4.21
CA ARG A 64 15.69 -27.85 -3.52
C ARG A 64 16.12 -29.29 -3.30
N ASP A 65 15.19 -30.16 -2.92
CA ASP A 65 15.47 -31.58 -2.72
C ASP A 65 15.86 -32.24 -4.05
N MET A 66 15.14 -31.92 -5.13
CA MET A 66 15.47 -32.39 -6.49
C MET A 66 16.84 -31.88 -6.97
N GLN A 67 17.16 -30.61 -6.72
CA GLN A 67 18.48 -30.03 -7.00
C GLN A 67 19.59 -30.76 -6.25
N SER A 68 19.38 -31.02 -4.95
CA SER A 68 20.33 -31.74 -4.10
C SER A 68 20.53 -33.18 -4.56
N ALA A 69 19.49 -33.80 -5.13
CA ALA A 69 19.53 -35.13 -5.72
C ALA A 69 20.06 -35.17 -7.16
N GLY A 70 20.42 -34.02 -7.76
CA GLY A 70 20.87 -33.92 -9.15
C GLY A 70 19.79 -34.17 -10.21
N LEU A 71 18.51 -34.15 -9.83
CA LEU A 71 17.37 -34.40 -10.72
C LEU A 71 16.89 -33.15 -11.47
N LEU A 72 17.30 -31.97 -11.02
CA LEU A 72 16.98 -30.69 -11.66
C LEU A 72 18.15 -29.72 -11.45
N THR A 73 18.97 -29.45 -12.47
CA THR A 73 20.20 -28.64 -12.31
C THR A 73 20.04 -27.20 -12.76
N ASP A 74 19.18 -26.94 -13.74
CA ASP A 74 19.22 -25.68 -14.50
C ASP A 74 18.20 -24.63 -14.02
N PHE A 75 17.45 -24.92 -12.95
CA PHE A 75 16.43 -24.01 -12.44
C PHE A 75 16.99 -23.00 -11.44
N ALA A 76 16.99 -21.72 -11.79
CA ALA A 76 17.46 -20.64 -10.91
C ALA A 76 16.46 -20.35 -9.76
N LEU A 77 16.44 -21.20 -8.75
CA LEU A 77 15.44 -21.19 -7.68
C LEU A 77 15.27 -19.82 -7.01
N ASN A 78 16.37 -19.19 -6.59
CA ASN A 78 16.32 -17.90 -5.88
C ASN A 78 15.86 -16.77 -6.80
N TYR A 79 16.13 -16.86 -8.11
CA TYR A 79 15.66 -15.89 -9.10
C TYR A 79 14.14 -15.96 -9.27
N TYR A 80 13.59 -17.16 -9.45
CA TYR A 80 12.15 -17.33 -9.66
C TYR A 80 11.34 -17.21 -8.37
N PHE A 81 11.84 -17.71 -7.24
CA PHE A 81 11.04 -17.81 -6.01
C PHE A 81 11.40 -16.72 -5.00
N GLY A 82 12.51 -16.02 -5.17
CA GLY A 82 13.03 -15.03 -4.24
C GLY A 82 13.85 -15.64 -3.12
N GLN A 83 14.61 -14.79 -2.45
CA GLN A 83 15.49 -15.12 -1.34
C GLN A 83 15.13 -14.26 -0.12
N PRO A 84 14.91 -14.87 1.07
CA PRO A 84 14.75 -14.11 2.31
C PRO A 84 16.02 -13.32 2.62
N SER A 85 15.89 -12.23 3.37
CA SER A 85 17.05 -11.50 3.90
C SER A 85 17.40 -12.06 5.29
N ASP A 86 18.69 -12.26 5.54
CA ASP A 86 19.22 -12.76 6.82
C ASP A 86 18.94 -11.76 7.97
N THR A 87 18.89 -10.46 7.67
CA THR A 87 18.59 -9.40 8.63
C THR A 87 17.11 -8.97 8.60
N GLY A 88 16.30 -9.57 7.72
CA GLY A 88 14.96 -9.09 7.39
C GLY A 88 14.93 -7.78 6.59
N VAL A 89 16.08 -7.17 6.33
CA VAL A 89 16.23 -5.91 5.59
C VAL A 89 16.67 -6.24 4.16
N LEU A 90 15.87 -5.86 3.16
CA LEU A 90 16.10 -6.08 1.71
C LEU A 90 15.98 -7.54 1.21
N PRO A 91 14.82 -8.20 1.36
CA PRO A 91 14.59 -9.50 0.71
C PRO A 91 14.59 -9.37 -0.82
N ARG A 92 15.15 -10.36 -1.53
CA ARG A 92 15.07 -10.43 -3.00
C ARG A 92 13.75 -11.08 -3.38
N ARG A 93 12.88 -10.34 -4.08
CA ARG A 93 11.62 -10.90 -4.58
C ARG A 93 11.86 -11.81 -5.79
N GLY A 94 11.04 -12.84 -5.91
CA GLY A 94 11.10 -13.76 -7.04
C GLY A 94 10.32 -13.25 -8.26
N GLN A 95 10.69 -13.77 -9.43
CA GLN A 95 10.01 -13.51 -10.70
C GLN A 95 8.67 -14.23 -10.85
N CYS A 96 8.48 -15.38 -10.19
CA CYS A 96 7.21 -16.10 -10.20
C CYS A 96 6.25 -15.54 -9.15
N ARG A 97 5.08 -15.08 -9.63
CA ARG A 97 3.98 -14.56 -8.80
C ARG A 97 2.92 -15.65 -8.69
N PHE A 98 2.64 -16.10 -7.47
CA PHE A 98 1.69 -17.18 -7.21
C PHE A 98 0.39 -16.58 -6.72
N HIS A 99 -0.72 -17.07 -7.27
CA HIS A 99 -2.06 -16.75 -6.84
C HIS A 99 -2.65 -17.90 -6.04
N ASP A 100 -3.66 -17.58 -5.23
CA ASP A 100 -4.34 -18.57 -4.41
C ASP A 100 -5.05 -19.61 -5.27
N PHE A 101 -5.21 -20.82 -4.72
CA PHE A 101 -5.82 -21.95 -5.42
C PHE A 101 -7.27 -22.10 -4.96
N SER A 102 -8.19 -21.98 -5.90
CA SER A 102 -9.63 -22.12 -5.67
C SER A 102 -10.05 -23.57 -5.83
N LEU A 103 -11.04 -23.98 -5.04
CA LEU A 103 -11.66 -25.29 -5.16
C LEU A 103 -12.56 -25.34 -6.40
N ILE A 104 -12.34 -26.31 -7.28
CA ILE A 104 -13.15 -26.53 -8.50
C ILE A 104 -14.16 -27.67 -8.32
N SER A 105 -13.77 -28.73 -7.61
CA SER A 105 -14.61 -29.91 -7.40
C SER A 105 -14.14 -30.74 -6.19
N PRO A 106 -15.04 -31.41 -5.44
CA PRO A 106 -16.49 -31.30 -5.53
C PRO A 106 -16.96 -29.91 -5.06
N LYS A 107 -18.22 -29.56 -5.36
CA LYS A 107 -18.83 -28.36 -4.79
C LYS A 107 -18.76 -28.45 -3.26
N GLN A 108 -18.47 -27.33 -2.64
CA GLN A 108 -18.44 -27.25 -1.18
C GLN A 108 -19.84 -27.47 -0.62
N PRO A 109 -20.00 -28.25 0.46
CA PRO A 109 -21.28 -28.41 1.13
C PRO A 109 -21.62 -27.14 1.92
N GLU A 110 -22.92 -26.88 2.07
CA GLU A 110 -23.44 -25.78 2.89
C GLU A 110 -23.05 -25.90 4.37
N THR A 111 -22.78 -27.12 4.84
CA THR A 111 -22.31 -27.38 6.20
C THR A 111 -21.12 -28.34 6.17
N THR A 112 -20.03 -27.97 6.84
CA THR A 112 -18.86 -28.83 6.94
C THR A 112 -18.98 -29.77 8.16
N PRO A 113 -18.89 -31.10 7.97
CA PRO A 113 -18.86 -32.04 9.09
C PRO A 113 -17.66 -31.78 10.01
N SER A 114 -17.84 -32.04 11.30
CA SER A 114 -16.73 -32.09 12.26
C SER A 114 -16.26 -33.52 12.48
N LEU A 115 -14.94 -33.70 12.59
CA LEU A 115 -14.32 -34.92 13.07
C LEU A 115 -13.61 -34.61 14.38
N THR A 116 -13.99 -35.31 15.44
CA THR A 116 -13.28 -35.24 16.72
C THR A 116 -12.22 -36.33 16.78
N ARG A 117 -10.98 -35.94 17.05
CA ARG A 117 -9.88 -36.86 17.31
C ARG A 117 -9.51 -36.79 18.78
N VAL A 118 -9.41 -37.95 19.42
CA VAL A 118 -8.92 -38.11 20.80
C VAL A 118 -7.70 -39.02 20.77
N ARG A 119 -6.57 -38.56 21.30
CA ARG A 119 -5.47 -39.49 21.65
C ARG A 119 -5.75 -40.03 23.04
N ILE A 120 -5.88 -41.35 23.15
CA ILE A 120 -6.01 -42.02 24.45
C ILE A 120 -4.61 -42.15 25.06
N ASP A 121 -4.50 -41.77 26.33
CA ASP A 121 -3.32 -42.00 27.15
C ASP A 121 -3.26 -43.49 27.51
N THR A 122 -2.14 -44.13 27.17
CA THR A 122 -2.00 -45.59 27.27
C THR A 122 -1.93 -46.08 28.71
N ASP A 123 -1.56 -45.22 29.66
CA ASP A 123 -1.35 -45.60 31.06
C ASP A 123 -2.63 -45.40 31.88
N THR A 124 -3.39 -44.35 31.56
CA THR A 124 -4.64 -44.00 32.29
C THR A 124 -5.92 -44.47 31.60
N GLY A 125 -5.86 -44.81 30.30
CA GLY A 125 -7.05 -45.15 29.49
C GLY A 125 -7.99 -43.97 29.23
N THR A 126 -7.62 -42.76 29.67
CA THR A 126 -8.38 -41.53 29.47
C THR A 126 -7.90 -40.77 28.24
N ALA A 127 -8.64 -39.74 27.81
CA ALA A 127 -8.15 -38.81 26.81
C ALA A 127 -6.89 -38.10 27.33
N LYS A 128 -5.80 -38.16 26.57
CA LYS A 128 -4.58 -37.43 26.90
C LYS A 128 -4.86 -35.93 26.91
N GLU A 129 -4.33 -35.22 27.89
CA GLU A 129 -4.48 -33.77 28.03
C GLU A 129 -4.07 -33.05 26.73
N ASN A 130 -4.87 -32.06 26.31
CA ASN A 130 -4.73 -31.33 25.03
C ASN A 130 -4.76 -32.20 23.75
N ALA A 131 -5.32 -33.42 23.82
CA ALA A 131 -5.37 -34.31 22.67
C ALA A 131 -6.78 -34.56 22.11
N LEU A 132 -7.78 -33.81 22.62
CA LEU A 132 -9.09 -33.64 21.98
C LEU A 132 -8.96 -32.52 20.94
N ILE A 133 -9.10 -32.85 19.66
CA ILE A 133 -9.03 -31.90 18.56
C ILE A 133 -10.27 -32.07 17.69
N THR A 134 -11.02 -31.00 17.47
CA THR A 134 -12.16 -30.92 16.57
C THR A 134 -11.70 -30.35 15.23
N ILE A 135 -11.83 -31.16 14.18
CA ILE A 135 -11.29 -30.88 12.86
C ILE A 135 -12.44 -30.67 11.90
N GLU A 136 -12.38 -29.60 11.14
CA GLU A 136 -13.26 -29.40 9.99
C GLU A 136 -12.92 -30.44 8.92
N GLN A 137 -13.82 -31.41 8.70
CA GLN A 137 -13.61 -32.49 7.74
C GLN A 137 -14.65 -32.43 6.62
N TRP A 138 -14.29 -31.69 5.59
CA TRP A 138 -15.08 -31.58 4.37
C TRP A 138 -14.96 -32.83 3.47
N LEU A 139 -13.73 -33.28 3.20
CA LEU A 139 -13.45 -34.34 2.21
C LEU A 139 -13.30 -35.70 2.91
N ARG A 140 -14.05 -36.71 2.48
CA ARG A 140 -13.97 -38.06 3.06
C ARG A 140 -12.73 -38.80 2.58
N THR A 141 -12.37 -39.86 3.28
CA THR A 141 -11.27 -40.73 2.91
C THR A 141 -11.49 -41.33 1.52
N GLY A 142 -10.53 -41.14 0.63
CA GLY A 142 -10.56 -41.67 -0.73
C GLY A 142 -11.27 -40.80 -1.76
N GLU A 143 -12.05 -39.79 -1.35
CA GLU A 143 -12.60 -38.79 -2.26
C GLU A 143 -11.50 -37.89 -2.80
N ALA A 144 -11.66 -37.36 -4.01
CA ALA A 144 -10.68 -36.45 -4.61
C ALA A 144 -11.25 -35.04 -4.69
N SER A 145 -10.40 -34.05 -4.41
CA SER A 145 -10.67 -32.64 -4.63
C SER A 145 -9.77 -32.09 -5.72
N VAL A 146 -10.28 -31.19 -6.55
CA VAL A 146 -9.58 -30.54 -7.65
C VAL A 146 -9.45 -29.06 -7.32
N TRP A 147 -8.21 -28.59 -7.29
CA TRP A 147 -7.86 -27.22 -6.97
C TRP A 147 -7.16 -26.59 -8.17
N GLU A 148 -7.50 -25.35 -8.48
CA GLU A 148 -6.88 -24.59 -9.57
C GLU A 148 -6.29 -23.30 -9.04
N GLY A 149 -5.02 -23.07 -9.36
CA GLY A 149 -4.31 -21.83 -9.07
C GLY A 149 -3.52 -21.35 -10.27
N ARG A 150 -3.00 -20.13 -10.17
CA ARG A 150 -2.27 -19.47 -11.26
C ARG A 150 -0.87 -19.07 -10.82
N LEU A 151 0.07 -19.11 -11.75
CA LEU A 151 1.42 -18.60 -11.58
C LEU A 151 1.80 -17.73 -12.77
N ASP A 152 2.13 -16.47 -12.53
CA ASP A 152 2.63 -15.57 -13.56
C ASP A 152 4.16 -15.56 -13.59
N VAL A 153 4.74 -15.56 -14.80
CA VAL A 153 6.18 -15.44 -15.02
C VAL A 153 6.47 -14.54 -16.23
N TRP A 154 7.54 -13.75 -16.13
CA TRP A 154 8.10 -12.99 -17.24
C TRP A 154 9.26 -13.77 -17.87
N ALA A 155 9.10 -14.15 -19.13
CA ALA A 155 10.06 -14.94 -19.88
C ALA A 155 10.49 -14.22 -21.15
N SER A 156 11.70 -14.52 -21.61
CA SER A 156 12.26 -13.86 -22.80
C SER A 156 11.62 -14.37 -24.09
N ASP A 157 11.23 -15.65 -24.10
CA ASP A 157 10.55 -16.34 -25.19
C ASP A 157 9.76 -17.55 -24.66
N ASP A 158 9.05 -18.24 -25.57
CA ASP A 158 8.26 -19.43 -25.24
C ASP A 158 9.11 -20.59 -24.69
N ARG A 159 10.41 -20.67 -25.04
CA ARG A 159 11.31 -21.75 -24.59
C ARG A 159 11.74 -21.54 -23.14
N ASP A 160 12.06 -20.30 -22.76
CA ASP A 160 12.31 -19.89 -21.39
C ASP A 160 11.07 -20.16 -20.52
N ALA A 161 9.89 -19.75 -21.00
CA ALA A 161 8.62 -20.01 -20.33
C ALA A 161 8.33 -21.52 -20.14
N GLU A 162 8.57 -22.33 -21.18
CA GLU A 162 8.39 -23.78 -21.11
C GLU A 162 9.36 -24.45 -20.12
N THR A 163 10.59 -23.94 -20.00
CA THR A 163 11.58 -24.41 -19.01
C THR A 163 11.08 -24.20 -17.59
N VAL A 164 10.50 -23.03 -17.32
CA VAL A 164 9.85 -22.73 -16.03
C VAL A 164 8.65 -23.66 -15.81
N ARG A 165 7.78 -23.81 -16.80
CA ARG A 165 6.59 -24.68 -16.73
C ARG A 165 6.96 -26.12 -16.37
N GLN A 166 7.97 -26.68 -17.02
CA GLN A 166 8.45 -28.04 -16.76
C GLN A 166 9.03 -28.18 -15.36
N SER A 167 9.83 -27.21 -14.92
CA SER A 167 10.42 -27.21 -13.58
C SER A 167 9.35 -27.14 -12.48
N VAL A 168 8.32 -26.30 -12.68
CA VAL A 168 7.15 -26.21 -11.80
C VAL A 168 6.38 -27.54 -11.78
N LEU A 169 6.11 -28.12 -12.95
CA LEU A 169 5.41 -29.41 -13.07
C LEU A 169 6.15 -30.54 -12.35
N LEU A 170 7.46 -30.66 -12.56
CA LEU A 170 8.30 -31.67 -11.93
C LEU A 170 8.36 -31.47 -10.41
N GLY A 171 8.58 -30.24 -9.95
CA GLY A 171 8.59 -29.93 -8.52
C GLY A 171 7.25 -30.22 -7.85
N LEU A 172 6.12 -29.91 -8.49
CA LEU A 172 4.79 -30.23 -7.96
C LEU A 172 4.53 -31.75 -7.93
N LYS A 173 4.99 -32.50 -8.94
CA LYS A 173 4.91 -33.97 -8.95
C LYS A 173 5.77 -34.63 -7.87
N TRP A 174 6.82 -33.97 -7.41
CA TRP A 174 7.67 -34.43 -6.31
C TRP A 174 6.99 -34.27 -4.94
N ILE A 175 6.00 -33.38 -4.82
CA ILE A 175 5.25 -33.19 -3.58
C ILE A 175 4.26 -34.34 -3.39
N THR A 176 4.42 -35.11 -2.31
CA THR A 176 3.53 -36.24 -2.02
C THR A 176 2.26 -35.83 -1.27
N HIS A 177 2.32 -34.80 -0.42
CA HIS A 177 1.20 -34.35 0.42
C HIS A 177 1.20 -32.83 0.63
N PHE A 178 0.02 -32.22 0.51
CA PHE A 178 -0.26 -30.85 0.94
C PHE A 178 -1.00 -30.81 2.29
N GLY A 179 -0.94 -29.65 2.95
CA GLY A 179 -1.73 -29.39 4.17
C GLY A 179 -1.14 -29.97 5.46
N ALA A 180 -1.99 -30.10 6.48
CA ALA A 180 -1.64 -30.61 7.81
C ALA A 180 -1.92 -32.13 7.93
N MET A 181 -1.50 -32.74 9.04
CA MET A 181 -1.74 -34.16 9.38
C MET A 181 -1.23 -35.18 8.33
N LYS A 182 -0.17 -34.84 7.60
CA LYS A 182 0.43 -35.69 6.57
C LYS A 182 0.80 -37.10 7.06
N GLY A 183 1.27 -37.21 8.30
CA GLY A 183 1.61 -38.50 8.93
C GLY A 183 0.41 -39.41 9.18
N SER A 184 -0.81 -38.89 9.15
CA SER A 184 -2.06 -39.66 9.18
C SER A 184 -2.67 -39.87 7.78
N GLY A 185 -1.92 -39.57 6.71
CA GLY A 185 -2.35 -39.77 5.32
C GLY A 185 -3.13 -38.62 4.69
N TYR A 186 -3.21 -37.45 5.34
CA TYR A 186 -3.98 -36.31 4.83
C TYR A 186 -3.30 -35.63 3.63
N GLY A 187 -4.12 -35.19 2.67
CA GLY A 187 -3.74 -34.27 1.61
C GLY A 187 -2.82 -34.87 0.55
N ARG A 188 -2.95 -36.18 0.28
CA ARG A 188 -2.12 -36.88 -0.70
C ARG A 188 -2.36 -36.34 -2.11
N VAL A 189 -1.30 -35.99 -2.81
CA VAL A 189 -1.37 -35.53 -4.21
C VAL A 189 -1.53 -36.75 -5.13
N GLU A 190 -2.58 -36.75 -5.95
CA GLU A 190 -2.83 -37.80 -6.94
C GLU A 190 -2.36 -37.40 -8.33
N ARG A 191 -2.65 -36.16 -8.72
CA ARG A 191 -2.42 -35.68 -10.08
C ARG A 191 -2.06 -34.20 -10.06
N VAL A 192 -1.14 -33.86 -10.95
CA VAL A 192 -0.73 -32.48 -11.22
C VAL A 192 -0.80 -32.23 -12.71
N LYS A 193 -1.43 -31.12 -13.09
CA LYS A 193 -1.44 -30.59 -14.46
C LYS A 193 -0.96 -29.14 -14.41
N VAL A 194 -0.11 -28.76 -15.36
CA VAL A 194 0.33 -27.38 -15.53
C VAL A 194 0.20 -27.02 -16.99
N GLU A 195 -0.73 -26.13 -17.28
CA GLU A 195 -0.96 -25.56 -18.62
C GLU A 195 -0.32 -24.18 -18.69
N MET A 196 0.16 -23.80 -19.87
CA MET A 196 0.80 -22.50 -20.09
C MET A 196 0.04 -21.75 -21.16
N LYS A 197 -0.19 -20.47 -20.89
CA LYS A 197 -0.79 -19.53 -21.83
C LYS A 197 0.03 -18.25 -21.85
N ARG A 198 0.36 -17.77 -23.04
CA ARG A 198 0.91 -16.43 -23.22
C ARG A 198 -0.19 -15.39 -22.97
N ILE A 199 0.12 -14.38 -22.17
CA ILE A 199 -0.80 -13.30 -21.85
C ILE A 199 -0.43 -12.09 -22.68
N GLU A 200 -1.34 -11.70 -23.55
CA GLU A 200 -1.20 -10.43 -24.27
C GLU A 200 -1.50 -9.28 -23.31
N PRO A 201 -0.76 -8.16 -23.41
CA PRO A 201 -1.03 -6.99 -22.60
C PRO A 201 -2.40 -6.41 -22.92
N ASP A 202 -3.14 -6.02 -21.88
CA ASP A 202 -4.38 -5.28 -22.05
C ASP A 202 -3.99 -3.81 -22.25
N SER A 203 -4.36 -3.24 -23.39
CA SER A 203 -4.10 -1.82 -23.63
C SER A 203 -4.92 -0.99 -22.65
N VAL A 204 -4.22 -0.20 -21.83
CA VAL A 204 -4.84 0.66 -20.82
C VAL A 204 -5.28 1.98 -21.44
N PHE A 205 -4.68 2.34 -22.58
CA PHE A 205 -5.04 3.50 -23.38
C PHE A 205 -5.70 3.07 -24.69
N SER A 206 -6.81 3.72 -25.06
CA SER A 206 -7.51 3.49 -26.33
C SER A 206 -6.98 4.35 -27.48
N ALA A 207 -6.24 5.43 -27.19
CA ALA A 207 -5.70 6.37 -28.17
C ALA A 207 -4.29 6.85 -27.77
N ALA A 208 -3.52 7.31 -28.77
CA ALA A 208 -2.27 8.04 -28.53
C ALA A 208 -2.60 9.34 -27.80
N LEU A 209 -2.16 9.47 -26.56
CA LEU A 209 -2.43 10.66 -25.76
C LEU A 209 -1.42 11.76 -26.09
N PRO A 210 -1.88 13.03 -26.18
CA PRO A 210 -0.96 14.16 -26.08
C PRO A 210 -0.27 14.08 -24.71
N ALA A 211 1.05 14.25 -24.66
CA ALA A 211 1.89 14.11 -23.46
C ALA A 211 1.28 14.88 -22.27
N PRO A 212 0.53 14.21 -21.38
CA PRO A 212 -0.23 14.94 -20.37
C PRO A 212 0.69 15.22 -19.19
N GLU A 213 0.56 16.41 -18.59
CA GLU A 213 1.34 16.75 -17.38
C GLU A 213 1.03 15.78 -16.23
N THR A 214 -0.21 15.29 -16.15
CA THR A 214 -0.69 14.38 -15.12
C THR A 214 -1.49 13.25 -15.73
N LEU A 215 -1.33 12.05 -15.19
CA LEU A 215 -2.12 10.85 -15.46
C LEU A 215 -2.85 10.48 -14.18
N THR A 216 -4.16 10.35 -14.24
CA THR A 216 -4.96 9.76 -13.15
C THR A 216 -4.95 8.25 -13.28
N LEU A 217 -4.63 7.56 -12.19
CA LEU A 217 -4.68 6.10 -12.08
C LEU A 217 -5.91 5.69 -11.27
N GLN A 218 -6.63 4.69 -11.75
CA GLN A 218 -7.61 3.94 -10.98
C GLN A 218 -7.18 2.48 -10.92
N LEU A 219 -6.97 2.00 -9.70
CA LEU A 219 -6.58 0.63 -9.38
C LEU A 219 -7.79 -0.08 -8.77
N THR A 220 -8.24 -1.17 -9.37
CA THR A 220 -9.33 -2.00 -8.83
C THR A 220 -8.80 -3.41 -8.60
N PHE A 221 -8.87 -3.89 -7.37
CA PHE A 221 -8.22 -5.12 -6.95
C PHE A 221 -9.17 -6.32 -6.97
N ASP A 222 -8.63 -7.47 -7.35
CA ASP A 222 -9.38 -8.72 -7.40
C ASP A 222 -9.26 -9.52 -6.08
N GLU A 223 -8.22 -9.23 -5.30
CA GLU A 223 -7.78 -10.01 -4.13
C GLU A 223 -7.46 -9.09 -2.96
N GLU A 224 -7.43 -9.64 -1.74
CA GLU A 224 -7.10 -8.86 -0.55
C GLU A 224 -5.69 -8.24 -0.61
N LEU A 225 -5.55 -7.05 -0.04
CA LEU A 225 -4.30 -6.28 -0.11
C LEU A 225 -3.54 -6.30 1.21
N LEU A 226 -2.21 -6.30 1.10
CA LEU A 226 -1.30 -6.01 2.22
C LEU A 226 -0.40 -4.82 1.85
N ILE A 227 -0.74 -3.66 2.40
CA ILE A 227 -0.20 -2.35 2.04
C ILE A 227 0.41 -1.69 3.27
N GLY A 228 1.73 -1.51 3.25
CA GLY A 228 2.46 -1.14 4.45
C GLY A 228 2.30 -2.20 5.56
N SER A 229 2.96 -1.99 6.69
CA SER A 229 2.66 -2.78 7.87
C SER A 229 2.98 -1.99 9.12
N ILE A 230 1.96 -1.66 9.90
CA ILE A 230 2.15 -1.24 11.29
C ILE A 230 2.29 -2.54 12.08
N LEU A 231 3.44 -2.73 12.71
CA LEU A 231 3.64 -3.86 13.60
C LEU A 231 3.00 -3.51 14.94
N ARG A 232 1.83 -4.09 15.24
CA ARG A 232 1.19 -3.97 16.57
C ARG A 232 1.61 -5.18 17.41
N GLY A 233 2.46 -4.98 18.41
CA GLY A 233 3.01 -6.10 19.19
C GLY A 233 3.94 -6.99 18.36
N THR A 234 4.33 -8.16 18.88
CA THR A 234 5.42 -8.97 18.27
C THR A 234 5.02 -9.64 16.95
N ASN A 235 3.76 -10.05 16.81
CA ASN A 235 3.33 -11.01 15.78
C ASN A 235 2.09 -10.59 14.97
N PHE A 236 1.66 -9.33 15.05
CA PHE A 236 0.50 -8.81 14.29
C PHE A 236 0.91 -7.67 13.35
N LEU A 237 0.57 -7.82 12.07
CA LEU A 237 0.88 -6.85 11.01
C LEU A 237 -0.42 -6.30 10.42
N GLU A 238 -0.63 -5.00 10.59
CA GLU A 238 -1.82 -4.27 10.12
C GLU A 238 -1.55 -3.59 8.77
N SER A 239 -2.42 -3.83 7.79
CA SER A 239 -2.42 -3.13 6.50
C SER A 239 -3.07 -1.75 6.63
N ARG A 240 -2.62 -0.78 5.82
CA ARG A 240 -3.28 0.53 5.67
C ARG A 240 -4.29 0.48 4.51
N ALA A 241 -5.40 1.21 4.65
CA ALA A 241 -6.40 1.38 3.57
C ALA A 241 -5.88 2.25 2.41
N VAL A 242 -5.02 3.23 2.71
CA VAL A 242 -4.37 4.10 1.72
C VAL A 242 -3.12 3.42 1.17
N ILE A 243 -2.93 3.49 -0.15
CA ILE A 243 -1.72 2.99 -0.82
C ILE A 243 -0.73 4.15 -1.00
N PRO A 244 0.43 4.15 -0.30
CA PRO A 244 1.41 5.22 -0.45
C PRO A 244 1.95 5.30 -1.88
N GLY A 245 2.24 6.51 -2.34
CA GLY A 245 2.80 6.75 -3.68
C GLY A 245 4.11 6.00 -3.92
N GLY A 246 4.99 5.95 -2.91
CA GLY A 246 6.22 5.15 -2.96
C GLY A 246 5.99 3.64 -3.15
N VAL A 247 4.86 3.08 -2.68
CA VAL A 247 4.50 1.67 -2.94
C VAL A 247 4.08 1.48 -4.40
N ILE A 248 3.30 2.40 -4.95
CA ILE A 248 2.87 2.41 -6.36
C ILE A 248 4.09 2.55 -7.27
N LYS A 249 4.96 3.52 -6.98
CA LYS A 249 6.21 3.78 -7.70
C LYS A 249 7.19 2.60 -7.62
N GLY A 250 7.34 2.00 -6.44
CA GLY A 250 8.16 0.80 -6.25
C GLY A 250 7.62 -0.42 -7.00
N ALA A 251 6.30 -0.60 -7.06
CA ALA A 251 5.67 -1.67 -7.84
C ALA A 251 5.85 -1.44 -9.34
N LEU A 252 5.74 -0.20 -9.83
CA LEU A 252 6.05 0.16 -11.21
C LEU A 252 7.53 -0.08 -11.55
N ALA A 253 8.45 0.29 -10.66
CA ALA A 253 9.88 0.04 -10.84
C ALA A 253 10.18 -1.46 -10.98
N ARG A 254 9.59 -2.29 -10.11
CA ARG A 254 9.71 -3.75 -10.21
C ARG A 254 9.14 -4.28 -11.52
N PHE A 255 7.97 -3.78 -11.94
CA PHE A 255 7.39 -4.17 -13.22
C PHE A 255 8.30 -3.82 -14.40
N LEU A 256 8.91 -2.64 -14.43
CA LEU A 256 9.88 -2.25 -15.46
C LEU A 256 11.10 -3.17 -15.48
N ASN A 257 11.61 -3.53 -14.30
CA ASN A 257 12.70 -4.48 -14.19
C ASN A 257 12.31 -5.86 -14.73
N ASP A 258 11.15 -6.39 -14.34
CA ASP A 258 10.67 -7.68 -14.83
C ASP A 258 10.44 -7.65 -16.36
N LEU A 259 9.86 -6.58 -16.89
CA LEU A 259 9.60 -6.37 -18.31
C LEU A 259 10.90 -6.30 -19.14
N CYS A 260 11.95 -5.68 -18.60
CA CYS A 260 13.25 -5.54 -19.25
C CYS A 260 14.25 -6.65 -18.88
N GLY A 261 13.86 -7.61 -18.03
CA GLY A 261 14.75 -8.67 -17.54
C GLY A 261 15.89 -8.21 -16.63
N SER A 262 15.72 -7.08 -15.94
CA SER A 262 16.68 -6.55 -14.97
C SER A 262 16.57 -7.25 -13.61
N GLN A 263 17.71 -7.53 -12.98
CA GLN A 263 17.77 -8.00 -11.59
C GLN A 263 18.03 -6.87 -10.58
N GLU A 264 18.20 -5.64 -11.07
CA GLU A 264 18.43 -4.48 -10.22
C GLU A 264 17.19 -4.16 -9.38
N PRO A 265 17.34 -3.74 -8.12
CA PRO A 265 16.21 -3.37 -7.28
C PRO A 265 15.63 -1.98 -7.62
N THR A 266 16.36 -1.15 -8.36
CA THR A 266 16.05 0.27 -8.59
C THR A 266 16.06 0.60 -10.08
N VAL A 267 15.21 1.55 -10.48
CA VAL A 267 15.19 2.12 -11.84
C VAL A 267 15.91 3.46 -11.81
N THR A 268 17.09 3.51 -12.44
CA THR A 268 17.92 4.70 -12.62
C THR A 268 18.59 4.62 -13.99
N GLY A 269 19.21 5.71 -14.47
CA GLY A 269 20.00 5.69 -15.71
C GLY A 269 21.20 4.73 -15.70
N ARG A 270 21.54 4.12 -14.56
CA ARG A 270 22.57 3.06 -14.45
C ARG A 270 22.02 1.66 -14.70
N ASN A 271 20.70 1.49 -14.67
CA ASN A 271 20.05 0.21 -14.95
C ASN A 271 20.06 -0.04 -16.46
N ALA A 272 21.10 -0.72 -16.94
CA ALA A 272 21.36 -0.90 -18.38
C ALA A 272 20.19 -1.54 -19.13
N SER A 273 19.54 -2.55 -18.53
CA SER A 273 18.40 -3.25 -19.12
C SER A 273 17.22 -2.31 -19.33
N VAL A 274 16.83 -1.54 -18.30
CA VAL A 274 15.70 -0.60 -18.45
C VAL A 274 16.06 0.58 -19.34
N THR A 275 17.28 1.13 -19.20
CA THR A 275 17.75 2.28 -19.99
C THR A 275 17.80 1.98 -21.49
N LYS A 276 18.13 0.75 -21.88
CA LYS A 276 18.13 0.32 -23.28
C LYS A 276 16.74 0.40 -23.94
N HIS A 277 15.66 0.14 -23.18
CA HIS A 277 14.29 0.13 -23.70
C HIS A 277 13.53 1.44 -23.42
N PHE A 278 13.83 2.07 -22.29
CA PHE A 278 13.15 3.27 -21.79
C PHE A 278 14.17 4.27 -21.20
N PRO A 279 15.01 4.91 -22.03
CA PRO A 279 16.14 5.74 -21.55
C PRO A 279 15.71 6.94 -20.70
N GLU A 280 14.66 7.65 -21.13
CA GLU A 280 14.16 8.84 -20.42
C GLU A 280 13.42 8.46 -19.16
N LEU A 281 12.63 7.39 -19.23
CA LEU A 281 11.95 6.83 -18.06
C LEU A 281 12.96 6.36 -17.02
N ALA A 282 14.02 5.66 -17.42
CA ALA A 282 15.07 5.21 -16.50
C ALA A 282 15.81 6.39 -15.84
N THR A 283 16.14 7.42 -16.61
CA THR A 283 16.90 8.59 -16.15
C THR A 283 16.07 9.45 -15.19
N HIS A 284 14.81 9.72 -15.55
CA HIS A 284 13.95 10.64 -14.81
C HIS A 284 12.91 9.95 -13.90
N PHE A 285 12.99 8.63 -13.71
CA PHE A 285 12.04 7.86 -12.89
C PHE A 285 11.87 8.44 -11.49
N HIS A 286 12.97 8.85 -10.86
CA HIS A 286 12.96 9.41 -9.52
C HIS A 286 12.19 10.73 -9.43
N ARG A 287 12.11 11.51 -10.52
CA ARG A 287 11.40 12.80 -10.61
C ARG A 287 9.90 12.65 -10.84
N LEU A 288 9.43 11.45 -11.19
CA LEU A 288 7.99 11.19 -11.29
C LEU A 288 7.36 11.34 -9.91
N ARG A 289 6.36 12.21 -9.82
CA ARG A 289 5.57 12.34 -8.60
C ARG A 289 4.38 11.40 -8.66
N VAL A 290 4.32 10.45 -7.74
CA VAL A 290 3.22 9.50 -7.63
C VAL A 290 2.44 9.82 -6.36
N SER A 291 1.19 10.26 -6.48
CA SER A 291 0.36 10.56 -5.31
C SER A 291 -0.02 9.27 -4.57
N HIS A 292 -0.48 9.41 -3.31
CA HIS A 292 -1.12 8.28 -2.64
C HIS A 292 -2.40 7.88 -3.38
N ALA A 293 -2.74 6.59 -3.37
CA ALA A 293 -4.03 6.11 -3.85
C ALA A 293 -5.01 6.04 -2.68
N PHE A 294 -6.12 6.77 -2.81
CA PHE A 294 -7.21 6.75 -1.82
C PHE A 294 -8.36 5.86 -2.29
N PRO A 295 -8.94 5.03 -1.40
CA PRO A 295 -10.14 4.27 -1.70
C PRO A 295 -11.32 5.24 -1.89
N ALA A 296 -11.89 5.27 -3.08
CA ALA A 296 -12.98 6.16 -3.45
C ALA A 296 -14.30 5.39 -3.49
N CYS A 297 -15.42 6.08 -3.19
CA CYS A 297 -16.74 5.47 -3.31
C CYS A 297 -16.96 4.85 -4.70
N PRO A 298 -17.48 3.62 -4.80
CA PRO A 298 -17.80 2.99 -6.08
C PRO A 298 -18.64 3.90 -6.99
N GLY A 299 -18.35 3.90 -8.29
CA GLY A 299 -19.06 4.71 -9.30
C GLY A 299 -18.70 6.21 -9.35
N THR A 300 -17.94 6.74 -8.38
CA THR A 300 -17.47 8.14 -8.41
C THR A 300 -16.22 8.29 -9.28
N THR A 301 -16.06 9.42 -9.97
CA THR A 301 -14.83 9.75 -10.74
C THR A 301 -13.91 10.73 -9.99
N THR A 302 -14.39 11.32 -8.90
CA THR A 302 -13.63 12.26 -8.08
C THR A 302 -12.63 11.52 -7.19
N ARG A 303 -11.54 12.21 -6.82
CA ARG A 303 -10.57 11.70 -5.87
C ARG A 303 -10.95 12.12 -4.44
N PRO A 304 -10.94 11.21 -3.46
CA PRO A 304 -11.20 11.55 -2.06
C PRO A 304 -10.28 12.66 -1.56
N VAL A 305 -10.76 13.44 -0.58
CA VAL A 305 -10.01 14.52 0.09
C VAL A 305 -9.89 14.15 1.56
N THR A 306 -8.75 14.38 2.19
CA THR A 306 -8.58 14.06 3.61
C THR A 306 -9.44 14.99 4.48
N VAL A 307 -10.12 14.41 5.47
CA VAL A 307 -10.95 15.15 6.43
C VAL A 307 -10.06 16.09 7.25
N PRO A 308 -10.28 17.43 7.21
CA PRO A 308 -9.47 18.38 7.95
C PRO A 308 -9.59 18.19 9.47
N PHE A 309 -8.48 18.30 10.22
CA PHE A 309 -8.48 18.28 11.68
C PHE A 309 -9.11 19.53 12.31
N SER A 310 -9.42 20.55 11.51
CA SER A 310 -10.27 21.68 11.92
C SER A 310 -11.76 21.32 12.02
N LEU A 311 -12.17 20.18 11.48
CA LEU A 311 -13.53 19.68 11.57
C LEU A 311 -13.79 19.14 12.98
N VAL A 312 -14.85 19.64 13.60
CA VAL A 312 -15.31 19.29 14.94
C VAL A 312 -16.81 19.02 14.95
N LYS A 313 -17.30 18.42 16.03
CA LYS A 313 -18.74 18.33 16.31
C LYS A 313 -19.09 19.26 17.48
N ASP A 314 -20.28 19.86 17.43
CA ASP A 314 -20.88 20.50 18.60
C ASP A 314 -21.57 19.47 19.52
N ASP A 315 -22.14 19.94 20.62
CA ASP A 315 -22.88 19.13 21.60
C ASP A 315 -24.09 18.38 21.03
N ASN A 316 -24.65 18.85 19.91
CA ASN A 316 -25.76 18.22 19.22
C ASN A 316 -25.27 17.27 18.12
N GLY A 317 -23.96 17.10 17.97
CA GLY A 317 -23.33 16.29 16.93
C GLY A 317 -23.26 16.98 15.56
N VAL A 318 -23.54 18.28 15.47
CA VAL A 318 -23.49 19.03 14.20
C VAL A 318 -22.04 19.29 13.82
N GLU A 319 -21.72 19.00 12.56
CA GLU A 319 -20.39 19.16 11.99
C GLU A 319 -20.09 20.64 11.73
N ARG A 320 -18.98 21.14 12.30
CA ARG A 320 -18.48 22.51 12.14
C ARG A 320 -17.01 22.49 11.72
N ASP A 321 -16.54 23.55 11.08
CA ASP A 321 -15.13 23.73 10.75
C ASP A 321 -14.55 25.02 11.34
N LEU A 322 -13.43 24.88 12.06
CA LEU A 322 -12.80 25.96 12.82
C LEU A 322 -11.64 26.64 12.08
N ALA A 323 -11.29 26.24 10.85
CA ALA A 323 -10.11 26.75 10.14
C ALA A 323 -10.20 28.26 9.85
N LEU A 324 -11.42 28.78 9.62
CA LEU A 324 -11.66 30.20 9.40
C LEU A 324 -11.61 31.04 10.67
N ALA A 325 -11.63 30.45 11.87
CA ALA A 325 -11.54 31.24 13.11
C ALA A 325 -10.23 32.02 13.22
N PHE A 326 -9.15 31.52 12.61
CA PHE A 326 -7.87 32.21 12.54
C PHE A 326 -7.93 33.51 11.73
N SER A 327 -8.86 33.66 10.78
CA SER A 327 -9.01 34.91 10.01
C SER A 327 -9.41 36.08 10.92
N LYS A 328 -10.20 35.77 11.96
CA LYS A 328 -10.69 36.70 12.98
C LYS A 328 -9.76 36.85 14.18
N GLY A 329 -8.53 36.31 14.09
CA GLY A 329 -7.53 36.41 15.15
C GLY A 329 -7.80 35.55 16.39
N LYS A 330 -8.76 34.62 16.33
CA LYS A 330 -9.00 33.65 17.42
C LYS A 330 -7.98 32.52 17.40
N THR A 331 -7.59 32.04 18.57
CA THR A 331 -6.81 30.79 18.72
C THR A 331 -7.75 29.63 19.06
N PRO A 332 -7.35 28.36 18.89
CA PRO A 332 -8.25 27.23 19.10
C PRO A 332 -8.78 27.15 20.54
N GLY A 333 -8.02 27.63 21.52
CA GLY A 333 -8.44 27.71 22.93
C GLY A 333 -9.52 28.76 23.20
N ASP A 334 -9.72 29.72 22.29
CA ASP A 334 -10.73 30.79 22.42
C ASP A 334 -12.07 30.40 21.78
N ILE A 335 -12.17 29.19 21.23
CA ILE A 335 -13.31 28.74 20.44
C ILE A 335 -14.19 27.82 21.28
N LEU A 336 -15.31 28.37 21.74
CA LEU A 336 -16.41 27.60 22.31
C LEU A 336 -17.54 27.49 21.30
N LEU A 337 -18.16 26.32 21.15
CA LEU A 337 -19.40 26.15 20.42
C LEU A 337 -20.53 26.10 21.44
N GLN A 338 -21.43 27.08 21.42
CA GLN A 338 -22.56 27.16 22.37
C GLN A 338 -22.09 27.14 23.84
N GLY A 339 -20.97 27.81 24.12
CA GLY A 339 -20.39 27.91 25.47
C GLY A 339 -19.66 26.64 25.95
N ARG A 340 -19.40 25.67 25.08
CA ARG A 340 -18.67 24.44 25.40
C ARG A 340 -17.52 24.17 24.44
N ALA A 341 -16.55 23.38 24.90
CA ALA A 341 -15.44 22.98 24.07
C ALA A 341 -15.94 22.07 22.92
N PRO A 342 -15.48 22.27 21.69
CA PRO A 342 -15.86 21.42 20.55
C PRO A 342 -15.31 20.00 20.70
N PHE A 343 -16.01 19.01 20.14
CA PHE A 343 -15.55 17.62 20.07
C PHE A 343 -14.67 17.42 18.83
N TYR A 344 -13.37 17.26 19.06
CA TYR A 344 -12.40 16.99 18.00
C TYR A 344 -12.47 15.53 17.56
N GLN A 345 -11.88 15.20 16.40
CA GLN A 345 -11.92 13.83 15.88
C GLN A 345 -11.34 12.77 16.83
N ILE A 346 -10.52 13.15 17.82
CA ILE A 346 -10.00 12.23 18.84
C ILE A 346 -11.07 11.84 19.88
N ASP A 347 -12.10 12.66 20.03
CA ASP A 347 -13.20 12.48 20.99
C ASP A 347 -14.35 11.64 20.39
N TRP A 348 -14.38 11.50 19.06
CA TRP A 348 -15.42 10.77 18.32
C TRP A 348 -15.41 9.28 18.65
N LYS A 349 -16.59 8.65 18.62
CA LYS A 349 -16.77 7.23 18.91
C LYS A 349 -16.69 6.39 17.65
N GLU A 350 -16.47 5.09 17.84
CA GLU A 350 -16.44 4.14 16.73
C GLU A 350 -17.75 4.18 15.94
N GLY A 351 -17.65 4.34 14.62
CA GLY A 351 -18.80 4.54 13.71
C GLY A 351 -19.12 6.00 13.37
N ASP A 352 -18.61 6.98 14.13
CA ASP A 352 -18.87 8.40 13.87
C ASP A 352 -18.14 8.94 12.62
N ASP A 353 -17.01 8.32 12.26
CA ASP A 353 -16.15 8.75 11.15
C ASP A 353 -16.72 8.40 9.78
N ALA A 354 -17.41 7.26 9.65
CA ALA A 354 -17.75 6.70 8.34
C ALA A 354 -18.68 7.62 7.52
N PRO A 355 -19.75 8.22 8.10
CA PRO A 355 -20.58 9.18 7.39
C PRO A 355 -19.79 10.42 6.94
N ILE A 356 -18.88 10.93 7.78
CA ILE A 356 -18.05 12.10 7.46
C ILE A 356 -17.09 11.75 6.33
N LYS A 357 -16.37 10.63 6.43
CA LYS A 357 -15.45 10.15 5.38
C LYS A 357 -16.15 10.02 4.02
N ALA A 358 -17.39 9.54 4.00
CA ALA A 358 -18.20 9.46 2.78
C ALA A 358 -18.48 10.84 2.16
N GLN A 359 -18.73 11.88 2.96
CA GLN A 359 -18.88 13.27 2.47
C GLN A 359 -17.60 13.84 1.84
N PHE A 360 -16.44 13.25 2.17
CA PHE A 360 -15.15 13.57 1.57
C PHE A 360 -14.73 12.56 0.48
N GLY A 361 -15.65 11.68 0.06
CA GLY A 361 -15.51 10.76 -1.07
C GLY A 361 -14.84 9.42 -0.75
N TRP A 362 -14.51 9.16 0.52
CA TRP A 362 -13.86 7.92 0.93
C TRP A 362 -14.83 6.75 0.92
N ALA A 363 -14.43 5.63 0.33
CA ALA A 363 -15.14 4.37 0.51
C ALA A 363 -14.94 3.83 1.93
N ASP A 364 -15.94 3.10 2.41
CA ASP A 364 -15.80 2.28 3.61
C ASP A 364 -15.04 0.99 3.27
N VAL A 365 -13.95 0.75 3.98
CA VAL A 365 -12.99 -0.32 3.67
C VAL A 365 -12.99 -1.33 4.79
N SER A 366 -13.32 -2.58 4.45
CA SER A 366 -13.32 -3.70 5.39
C SER A 366 -11.95 -4.37 5.50
N PHE A 367 -11.73 -5.06 6.62
CA PHE A 367 -10.48 -5.77 6.90
C PHE A 367 -10.75 -7.22 7.29
N CYS A 368 -9.81 -8.12 7.02
CA CYS A 368 -9.85 -9.50 7.48
C CYS A 368 -8.53 -9.94 8.10
N ASN A 369 -8.58 -10.85 9.07
CA ASN A 369 -7.38 -11.40 9.71
C ASN A 369 -7.02 -12.78 9.16
N THR A 370 -5.73 -13.05 9.02
CA THR A 370 -5.24 -14.39 8.68
C THR A 370 -4.00 -14.70 9.50
N THR A 371 -4.07 -15.78 10.26
CA THR A 371 -2.94 -16.29 11.04
C THR A 371 -2.19 -17.38 10.29
N ARG A 372 -0.86 -17.31 10.33
CA ARG A 372 0.08 -18.24 9.69
C ARG A 372 1.09 -18.73 10.71
N THR A 373 1.55 -19.97 10.54
CA THR A 373 2.62 -20.55 11.37
C THR A 373 3.75 -21.02 10.46
N ALA A 374 5.00 -20.70 10.80
CA ALA A 374 6.14 -21.30 10.11
C ALA A 374 6.25 -22.79 10.46
N ILE A 375 6.77 -23.60 9.54
CA ILE A 375 6.92 -25.04 9.71
C ILE A 375 8.41 -25.36 9.65
N GLU A 376 8.93 -25.97 10.71
CA GLU A 376 10.32 -26.42 10.78
C GLU A 376 10.53 -27.60 9.82
N ARG A 377 11.64 -27.57 9.06
CA ARG A 377 11.89 -28.51 7.95
C ARG A 377 12.02 -29.95 8.43
N ASP A 378 12.83 -30.17 9.46
CA ASP A 378 13.26 -31.51 9.87
C ASP A 378 12.15 -32.22 10.67
N THR A 379 11.52 -31.49 11.58
CA THR A 379 10.44 -32.01 12.43
C THR A 379 9.08 -31.98 11.75
N ARG A 380 8.90 -31.12 10.72
CA ARG A 380 7.62 -30.83 10.07
C ARG A 380 6.54 -30.34 11.04
N ALA A 381 6.96 -29.81 12.20
CA ALA A 381 6.10 -29.21 13.21
C ALA A 381 6.04 -27.68 13.03
N ALA A 382 5.10 -27.04 13.73
CA ALA A 382 5.11 -25.59 13.86
C ALA A 382 6.42 -25.15 14.53
N GLU A 383 7.10 -24.18 13.93
CA GLU A 383 8.30 -23.59 14.50
C GLU A 383 7.92 -22.71 15.70
N GLU A 384 8.66 -22.83 16.81
CA GLU A 384 8.36 -22.13 18.06
C GLU A 384 8.44 -20.61 17.87
N GLU A 385 7.48 -19.87 18.46
CA GLU A 385 7.34 -18.41 18.33
C GLU A 385 7.10 -17.85 16.91
N GLN A 386 6.96 -18.70 15.89
CA GLN A 386 6.77 -18.28 14.49
C GLN A 386 5.29 -18.24 14.07
N LEU A 387 4.42 -17.70 14.94
CA LEU A 387 3.01 -17.43 14.63
C LEU A 387 2.87 -15.97 14.19
N TYR A 388 2.28 -15.72 13.02
CA TYR A 388 2.11 -14.38 12.45
C TYR A 388 0.67 -14.15 12.00
N THR A 389 0.04 -13.10 12.51
CA THR A 389 -1.27 -12.65 12.06
C THR A 389 -1.12 -11.43 11.17
N TYR A 390 -1.79 -11.48 10.03
CA TYR A 390 -1.85 -10.39 9.05
C TYR A 390 -3.28 -9.91 8.95
N GLN A 391 -3.49 -8.61 9.08
CA GLN A 391 -4.75 -7.97 8.74
C GLN A 391 -4.66 -7.42 7.31
N TYR A 392 -5.51 -7.91 6.42
CA TYR A 392 -5.59 -7.49 5.02
C TYR A 392 -6.75 -6.52 4.81
N VAL A 393 -6.60 -5.67 3.80
CA VAL A 393 -7.68 -4.84 3.27
C VAL A 393 -8.49 -5.65 2.27
N LEU A 394 -9.82 -5.63 2.39
CA LEU A 394 -10.72 -6.22 1.41
C LEU A 394 -10.93 -5.23 0.24
N PRO A 395 -10.98 -5.71 -1.01
CA PRO A 395 -11.15 -4.88 -2.20
C PRO A 395 -12.61 -4.51 -2.48
N GLU A 396 -13.54 -4.94 -1.65
CA GLU A 396 -14.98 -4.80 -1.79
C GLU A 396 -15.56 -4.10 -0.56
N ASP A 397 -16.63 -3.32 -0.78
CA ASP A 397 -17.40 -2.72 0.31
C ASP A 397 -18.40 -3.72 0.90
N ALA A 398 -19.17 -3.31 1.91
CA ALA A 398 -20.17 -4.15 2.57
C ALA A 398 -21.34 -4.62 1.66
N HIS A 399 -21.40 -4.12 0.42
CA HIS A 399 -22.42 -4.47 -0.58
C HIS A 399 -21.81 -5.20 -1.79
N ASP A 400 -20.63 -5.79 -1.62
CA ASP A 400 -19.87 -6.52 -2.65
C ASP A 400 -19.47 -5.67 -3.87
N ASN A 401 -19.45 -4.33 -3.75
CA ASN A 401 -18.98 -3.47 -4.83
C ASN A 401 -17.45 -3.35 -4.77
N LYS A 402 -16.79 -3.52 -5.91
CA LYS A 402 -15.36 -3.27 -6.05
C LYS A 402 -15.01 -1.81 -5.74
N ILE A 403 -14.09 -1.61 -4.80
CA ILE A 403 -13.60 -0.29 -4.40
C ILE A 403 -12.50 0.15 -5.38
N PRO A 404 -12.61 1.33 -6.02
CA PRO A 404 -11.52 1.92 -6.80
C PRO A 404 -10.54 2.71 -5.92
N TRP A 405 -9.24 2.43 -6.05
CA TRP A 405 -8.17 3.25 -5.47
C TRP A 405 -7.67 4.27 -6.49
N ARG A 406 -7.76 5.57 -6.16
CA ARG A 406 -7.45 6.68 -7.08
C ARG A 406 -6.14 7.39 -6.73
N ALA A 407 -5.19 7.36 -7.64
CA ALA A 407 -3.91 8.04 -7.56
C ALA A 407 -3.63 8.87 -8.82
N SER A 408 -2.47 9.51 -8.85
CA SER A 408 -1.98 10.24 -10.02
C SER A 408 -0.48 10.07 -10.18
N ILE A 409 -0.01 10.07 -11.43
CA ILE A 409 1.39 10.26 -11.79
C ILE A 409 1.51 11.62 -12.45
N ARG A 410 2.35 12.50 -11.90
CA ARG A 410 2.68 13.79 -12.50
C ARG A 410 4.11 13.75 -13.04
N LEU A 411 4.25 14.23 -14.28
CA LEU A 411 5.56 14.37 -14.94
C LEU A 411 6.31 15.59 -14.39
N PRO A 412 7.65 15.55 -14.36
CA PRO A 412 8.45 16.73 -14.03
C PRO A 412 8.21 17.85 -15.05
N GLN A 413 8.35 19.09 -14.59
CA GLN A 413 8.31 20.25 -15.49
C GLN A 413 9.67 20.45 -16.17
N PRO A 414 9.69 20.96 -17.42
CA PRO A 414 10.92 21.38 -18.07
C PRO A 414 11.67 22.41 -17.21
N GLN A 415 12.95 22.14 -16.95
CA GLN A 415 13.82 22.99 -16.14
C GLN A 415 15.20 23.08 -16.82
N PRO A 416 15.69 24.30 -17.14
CA PRO A 416 16.97 24.47 -17.82
C PRO A 416 18.12 23.79 -17.08
N GLY A 417 18.87 22.95 -17.79
CA GLY A 417 20.00 22.20 -17.23
C GLY A 417 19.62 20.93 -16.47
N GLU A 418 18.33 20.61 -16.32
CA GLU A 418 17.87 19.40 -15.63
C GLU A 418 17.02 18.47 -16.49
N ILE A 419 16.00 19.01 -17.18
CA ILE A 419 15.18 18.25 -18.14
C ILE A 419 14.55 19.20 -19.16
N THR A 420 14.65 18.85 -20.44
CA THR A 420 14.13 19.60 -21.58
C THR A 420 12.68 19.22 -21.88
N GLU A 421 11.98 20.05 -22.66
CA GLU A 421 10.61 19.73 -23.13
C GLU A 421 10.54 18.45 -23.96
N GLU A 422 11.59 18.18 -24.74
CA GLU A 422 11.68 16.98 -25.58
C GLU A 422 11.84 15.72 -24.73
N GLU A 423 12.70 15.77 -23.70
CA GLU A 423 12.88 14.69 -22.73
C GLU A 423 11.58 14.43 -21.93
N VAL A 424 10.87 15.47 -21.49
CA VAL A 424 9.55 15.31 -20.83
C VAL A 424 8.54 14.62 -21.75
N ARG A 425 8.52 14.98 -23.04
CA ARG A 425 7.62 14.34 -24.02
C ARG A 425 7.98 12.87 -24.25
N ALA A 426 9.26 12.56 -24.39
CA ALA A 426 9.75 11.19 -24.55
C ALA A 426 9.52 10.35 -23.28
N LEU A 427 9.73 10.93 -22.10
CA LEU A 427 9.37 10.34 -20.80
C LEU A 427 7.89 9.97 -20.74
N ALA A 428 7.00 10.89 -21.14
CA ALA A 428 5.55 10.64 -21.18
C ALA A 428 5.20 9.44 -22.08
N GLN A 429 5.78 9.40 -23.28
CA GLN A 429 5.56 8.31 -24.25
C GLN A 429 6.07 6.97 -23.72
N GLN A 430 7.27 6.94 -23.12
CA GLN A 430 7.86 5.74 -22.54
C GLN A 430 7.06 5.24 -21.34
N LEU A 431 6.55 6.14 -20.49
CA LEU A 431 5.67 5.79 -19.38
C LEU A 431 4.36 5.17 -19.89
N ILE A 432 3.72 5.78 -20.89
CA ILE A 432 2.48 5.26 -21.50
C ILE A 432 2.74 3.86 -22.11
N ALA A 433 3.85 3.69 -22.84
CA ALA A 433 4.23 2.42 -23.42
C ALA A 433 4.45 1.33 -22.34
N ALA A 434 5.12 1.68 -21.25
CA ALA A 434 5.31 0.78 -20.13
C ALA A 434 3.98 0.39 -19.47
N LEU A 435 3.08 1.34 -19.20
CA LEU A 435 1.76 1.04 -18.62
C LEU A 435 0.93 0.13 -19.53
N ASN A 436 0.96 0.37 -20.84
CA ASN A 436 0.34 -0.49 -21.85
C ASN A 436 0.97 -1.87 -21.97
N ALA A 437 2.17 -2.12 -21.41
CA ALA A 437 2.76 -3.44 -21.39
C ALA A 437 2.16 -4.37 -20.30
N GLY A 438 1.14 -3.92 -19.56
CA GLY A 438 0.30 -4.78 -18.72
C GLY A 438 0.77 -4.89 -17.27
N TRP A 439 0.99 -3.74 -16.61
CA TRP A 439 1.24 -3.70 -15.16
C TRP A 439 -0.04 -4.05 -14.37
N ARG A 440 0.02 -5.09 -13.51
CA ARG A 440 -1.18 -5.65 -12.83
C ARG A 440 -0.99 -6.11 -11.39
N ASP A 441 0.18 -5.94 -10.78
CA ASP A 441 0.44 -6.52 -9.46
C ASP A 441 1.10 -5.50 -8.52
N LEU A 442 0.64 -5.43 -7.27
CA LEU A 442 1.08 -4.46 -6.27
C LEU A 442 1.07 -5.02 -4.83
N GLY A 443 1.91 -4.46 -3.97
CA GLY A 443 1.90 -4.74 -2.52
C GLY A 443 2.79 -5.92 -2.10
N LYS A 444 2.67 -6.35 -0.83
CA LYS A 444 3.50 -7.44 -0.28
C LYS A 444 3.10 -8.83 -0.80
N ARG A 445 1.84 -9.00 -1.21
CA ARG A 445 1.30 -10.25 -1.76
C ARG A 445 1.36 -10.32 -3.29
N ASP A 446 1.78 -9.25 -3.96
CA ASP A 446 1.62 -9.10 -5.42
C ASP A 446 0.14 -9.24 -5.82
N SER A 447 -0.75 -8.61 -5.05
CA SER A 447 -2.21 -8.64 -5.28
C SER A 447 -2.53 -8.07 -6.66
N ARG A 448 -3.39 -8.77 -7.39
CA ARG A 448 -3.75 -8.42 -8.77
C ARG A 448 -4.72 -7.25 -8.81
N PHE A 449 -4.51 -6.35 -9.76
CA PHE A 449 -5.41 -5.24 -10.04
C PHE A 449 -5.62 -5.03 -11.55
N THR A 450 -6.77 -4.45 -11.86
CA THR A 450 -7.06 -3.83 -13.15
C THR A 450 -6.69 -2.36 -13.09
N LEU A 451 -5.94 -1.90 -14.09
CA LEU A 451 -5.51 -0.52 -14.23
C LEU A 451 -6.42 0.19 -15.23
N GLN A 452 -6.94 1.35 -14.85
CA GLN A 452 -7.49 2.34 -15.77
C GLN A 452 -6.69 3.63 -15.64
N VAL A 453 -6.36 4.25 -16.77
CA VAL A 453 -5.61 5.51 -16.79
C VAL A 453 -6.35 6.56 -17.60
N THR A 454 -6.47 7.76 -17.04
CA THR A 454 -7.12 8.90 -17.69
C THR A 454 -6.15 10.09 -17.71
N PRO A 455 -6.02 10.81 -18.84
CA PRO A 455 -5.24 12.06 -18.88
C PRO A 455 -5.81 13.12 -17.96
N GLY A 456 -4.93 13.92 -17.37
CA GLY A 456 -5.29 15.00 -16.45
C GLY A 456 -5.39 14.54 -15.00
N ALA A 457 -5.55 15.53 -14.11
CA ALA A 457 -5.78 15.28 -12.70
C ALA A 457 -7.28 15.01 -12.45
N ALA A 458 -7.57 14.00 -11.64
CA ALA A 458 -8.92 13.78 -11.12
C ALA A 458 -9.37 15.00 -10.30
N ALA A 459 -10.61 15.42 -10.50
CA ALA A 459 -11.20 16.46 -9.65
C ALA A 459 -11.27 15.95 -8.19
N PRO A 460 -10.94 16.80 -7.21
CA PRO A 460 -11.11 16.44 -5.81
C PRO A 460 -12.61 16.33 -5.47
N HIS A 461 -12.96 15.47 -4.52
CA HIS A 461 -14.34 15.28 -4.08
C HIS A 461 -14.88 16.54 -3.41
N CYS A 462 -14.08 17.17 -2.55
CA CYS A 462 -14.34 18.51 -2.03
C CYS A 462 -13.56 19.53 -2.88
N PRO A 463 -14.23 20.41 -3.64
CA PRO A 463 -13.55 21.37 -4.49
C PRO A 463 -12.92 22.50 -3.68
N ARG A 464 -12.05 23.27 -4.35
CA ARG A 464 -11.56 24.54 -3.85
C ARG A 464 -12.70 25.57 -3.85
N HIS A 465 -12.75 26.39 -2.80
CA HIS A 465 -13.65 27.52 -2.67
C HIS A 465 -13.46 28.55 -3.81
N ALA A 466 -14.52 29.28 -4.13
CA ALA A 466 -14.54 30.24 -5.24
C ALA A 466 -13.51 31.38 -5.12
N SER A 467 -12.98 31.64 -3.92
CA SER A 467 -11.92 32.64 -3.70
C SER A 467 -10.54 32.21 -4.23
N GLY A 468 -10.37 30.99 -4.72
CA GLY A 468 -9.08 30.51 -5.24
C GLY A 468 -8.05 30.29 -4.13
N TYR A 469 -6.80 30.68 -4.37
CA TYR A 469 -5.68 30.46 -3.43
C TYR A 469 -5.76 31.30 -2.16
N PHE A 470 -6.44 32.45 -2.23
CA PHE A 470 -6.44 33.44 -1.18
C PHE A 470 -7.83 34.01 -0.93
N ALA A 471 -8.31 33.87 0.30
CA ALA A 471 -9.55 34.49 0.76
C ALA A 471 -9.28 35.87 1.38
N PRO A 472 -10.24 36.81 1.30
CA PRO A 472 -10.17 38.07 2.03
C PRO A 472 -10.17 37.84 3.55
N THR A 473 -9.55 38.76 4.29
CA THR A 473 -9.62 38.84 5.76
C THR A 473 -10.25 40.16 6.18
N ASP A 474 -10.46 40.36 7.48
CA ASP A 474 -10.98 41.62 8.04
C ASP A 474 -10.06 42.82 7.73
N ASP A 475 -8.76 42.57 7.58
CA ASP A 475 -7.81 43.55 7.03
C ASP A 475 -7.75 43.38 5.50
N PRO A 476 -8.22 44.35 4.69
CA PRO A 476 -8.24 44.24 3.23
C PRO A 476 -6.84 44.10 2.62
N SER A 477 -5.79 44.53 3.32
CA SER A 477 -4.39 44.42 2.90
C SER A 477 -3.79 43.04 3.16
N VAL A 478 -4.50 42.19 3.90
CA VAL A 478 -4.08 40.83 4.24
C VAL A 478 -5.01 39.82 3.59
N LYS A 479 -4.41 38.81 2.98
CA LYS A 479 -5.10 37.64 2.44
C LYS A 479 -4.74 36.39 3.21
N GLN A 480 -5.63 35.41 3.22
CA GLN A 480 -5.43 34.15 3.91
C GLN A 480 -5.56 32.95 2.97
N ALA A 481 -4.68 31.96 3.18
CA ALA A 481 -4.81 30.63 2.61
C ALA A 481 -4.95 29.60 3.74
N ILE A 482 -5.90 28.69 3.61
CA ILE A 482 -6.07 27.53 4.48
C ILE A 482 -5.55 26.32 3.73
N ILE A 483 -4.50 25.70 4.26
CA ILE A 483 -3.84 24.54 3.65
C ILE A 483 -4.23 23.30 4.45
N VAL A 484 -4.71 22.27 3.78
CA VAL A 484 -5.01 20.95 4.37
C VAL A 484 -4.07 19.92 3.77
N LEU A 485 -3.26 19.26 4.61
CA LEU A 485 -2.43 18.14 4.20
C LEU A 485 -3.33 16.98 3.75
N GLN A 486 -3.12 16.50 2.53
CA GLN A 486 -3.79 15.32 1.98
C GLN A 486 -3.01 14.04 2.27
N THR A 487 -1.70 14.15 2.47
CA THR A 487 -0.83 13.04 2.86
C THR A 487 0.11 13.48 3.97
N ASP A 488 0.65 12.51 4.70
CA ASP A 488 1.63 12.78 5.75
C ASP A 488 2.82 13.59 5.18
N ALA A 489 3.40 14.48 5.98
CA ALA A 489 4.46 15.38 5.53
C ALA A 489 5.59 15.50 6.56
N LEU A 490 6.83 15.48 6.07
CA LEU A 490 8.01 15.74 6.88
C LEU A 490 8.28 17.25 6.86
N LEU A 491 7.86 17.98 7.89
CA LEU A 491 7.90 19.45 7.92
C LEU A 491 9.01 20.03 8.81
N PHE A 492 9.69 19.20 9.59
CA PHE A 492 10.83 19.62 10.41
C PHE A 492 11.73 18.42 10.71
N ASP A 493 12.96 18.70 11.13
CA ASP A 493 13.86 17.67 11.67
C ASP A 493 13.37 17.28 13.08
N PRO A 494 13.11 15.99 13.34
CA PRO A 494 12.70 15.57 14.67
C PRO A 494 13.69 15.95 15.79
N HIS A 495 14.99 16.07 15.51
CA HIS A 495 15.96 16.53 16.52
C HIS A 495 15.63 17.94 17.03
N ALA A 496 15.05 18.79 16.18
CA ALA A 496 14.70 20.15 16.54
C ALA A 496 13.61 20.23 17.62
N VAL A 497 12.83 19.16 17.82
CA VAL A 497 11.82 19.03 18.89
C VAL A 497 12.48 18.68 20.23
N SER A 498 13.57 17.90 20.22
CA SER A 498 14.21 17.37 21.44
C SER A 498 15.15 18.33 22.18
N HIS A 499 15.48 19.49 21.59
CA HIS A 499 16.45 20.43 22.15
C HIS A 499 15.76 21.65 22.79
N GLY A 500 15.92 21.84 24.11
CA GLY A 500 15.64 23.10 24.82
C GLY A 500 14.77 22.97 26.08
N ASN A 501 14.67 24.07 26.85
CA ASN A 501 13.81 24.22 28.04
C ASN A 501 12.41 24.78 27.70
N PHE A 502 11.98 24.73 26.45
CA PHE A 502 10.69 25.28 26.01
C PHE A 502 9.55 24.30 26.26
N ASP A 503 8.33 24.84 26.43
CA ASP A 503 7.11 24.04 26.35
C ASP A 503 7.04 23.35 24.96
N PRO A 504 6.86 22.01 24.89
CA PRO A 504 6.81 21.29 23.63
C PRO A 504 5.81 21.86 22.62
N ALA A 505 4.67 22.42 23.07
CA ALA A 505 3.67 23.01 22.19
C ALA A 505 4.17 24.32 21.54
N GLU A 506 4.79 25.21 22.31
CA GLU A 506 5.42 26.44 21.79
C GLU A 506 6.55 26.11 20.81
N ARG A 507 7.36 25.10 21.14
CA ARG A 507 8.47 24.66 20.27
C ARG A 507 7.95 24.14 18.94
N LEU A 508 6.92 23.29 18.95
CA LEU A 508 6.30 22.76 17.73
C LEU A 508 5.69 23.89 16.89
N ARG A 509 5.00 24.85 17.52
CA ARG A 509 4.48 26.04 16.83
C ARG A 509 5.59 26.84 16.16
N ALA A 510 6.72 27.03 16.83
CA ALA A 510 7.88 27.73 16.27
C ALA A 510 8.44 26.99 15.04
N LEU A 511 8.58 25.66 15.10
CA LEU A 511 9.06 24.85 13.97
C LEU A 511 8.14 24.96 12.75
N TYR A 512 6.81 24.91 12.94
CA TYR A 512 5.88 25.12 11.83
C TYR A 512 5.93 26.53 11.26
N LYS A 513 6.04 27.57 12.11
CA LYS A 513 6.23 28.95 11.65
C LYS A 513 7.49 29.08 10.81
N GLU A 514 8.60 28.55 11.28
CA GLU A 514 9.89 28.57 10.59
C GLU A 514 9.81 27.85 9.23
N TYR A 515 9.20 26.67 9.21
CA TYR A 515 9.00 25.92 7.98
C TYR A 515 8.23 26.74 6.93
N TRP A 516 7.04 27.24 7.27
CA TRP A 516 6.21 28.00 6.33
C TRP A 516 6.88 29.30 5.87
N HIS A 517 7.52 30.01 6.81
CA HIS A 517 8.29 31.21 6.52
C HIS A 517 9.44 30.94 5.54
N HIS A 518 10.13 29.81 5.67
CA HIS A 518 11.22 29.43 4.78
C HIS A 518 10.73 28.99 3.40
N VAL A 519 9.78 28.04 3.33
CA VAL A 519 9.38 27.45 2.04
C VAL A 519 8.62 28.43 1.15
N THR A 520 8.01 29.46 1.75
CA THR A 520 7.37 30.58 1.05
C THR A 520 8.28 31.79 0.85
N GLU A 521 9.59 31.67 1.07
CA GLU A 521 10.54 32.78 0.91
C GLU A 521 10.10 34.06 1.62
N HIS A 522 9.59 33.92 2.85
CA HIS A 522 9.13 35.00 3.72
C HIS A 522 7.87 35.74 3.23
N THR A 523 7.15 35.23 2.22
CA THR A 523 5.92 35.87 1.74
C THR A 523 4.72 35.56 2.63
N CYS A 524 4.74 34.43 3.36
CA CYS A 524 3.64 34.02 4.22
C CYS A 524 4.06 33.91 5.68
N GLU A 525 3.13 34.24 6.57
CA GLU A 525 3.21 33.94 8.00
C GLU A 525 2.12 32.95 8.41
N MET A 526 2.47 31.92 9.19
CA MET A 526 1.49 31.02 9.77
C MET A 526 0.79 31.66 10.97
N SER A 527 -0.52 31.93 10.81
CA SER A 527 -1.39 32.52 11.84
C SER A 527 -1.88 31.48 12.85
N GLY A 528 -2.15 30.25 12.41
CA GLY A 528 -2.64 29.16 13.26
C GLY A 528 -2.56 27.81 12.57
N TYR A 529 -2.75 26.74 13.34
CA TYR A 529 -2.75 25.37 12.81
C TYR A 529 -3.57 24.40 13.68
N PHE A 530 -4.01 23.31 13.05
CA PHE A 530 -4.52 22.09 13.69
C PHE A 530 -3.67 20.94 13.16
N ALA A 531 -2.86 20.29 13.98
CA ALA A 531 -1.94 19.25 13.49
C ALA A 531 -1.79 18.09 14.47
N ARG A 532 -1.54 16.91 13.91
CA ARG A 532 -1.14 15.71 14.65
C ARG A 532 0.20 15.21 14.13
N GLN A 533 0.92 14.49 14.96
CA GLN A 533 2.22 13.94 14.60
C GLN A 533 2.26 12.44 14.85
N THR A 534 2.91 11.73 13.94
CA THR A 534 3.18 10.29 14.05
C THR A 534 4.66 10.01 13.90
N MET A 535 5.12 8.90 14.48
CA MET A 535 6.51 8.46 14.37
C MET A 535 6.63 7.30 13.40
N ALA A 536 7.54 7.41 12.44
CA ALA A 536 7.87 6.35 11.49
C ALA A 536 9.33 5.91 11.66
N GLY A 537 9.55 4.62 11.95
CA GLY A 537 10.84 4.10 12.38
C GLY A 537 11.18 2.69 11.87
N ARG A 538 12.00 1.99 12.65
CA ARG A 538 12.44 0.60 12.43
C ARG A 538 13.00 0.38 11.02
N TYR A 539 12.30 -0.40 10.18
CA TYR A 539 12.74 -0.76 8.83
C TYR A 539 13.12 0.46 7.99
N LEU A 540 12.35 1.55 8.10
CA LEU A 540 12.59 2.76 7.31
C LEU A 540 13.88 3.47 7.75
N VAL A 541 14.15 3.53 9.06
CA VAL A 541 15.41 4.12 9.54
C VAL A 541 16.58 3.20 9.19
N THR A 542 16.47 1.89 9.46
CA THR A 542 17.54 0.94 9.14
C THR A 542 17.87 0.90 7.64
N ARG A 543 16.88 1.07 6.76
CA ARG A 543 17.08 1.05 5.31
C ARG A 543 17.64 2.36 4.76
N PHE A 544 17.09 3.49 5.15
CA PHE A 544 17.40 4.80 4.54
C PHE A 544 18.47 5.59 5.32
N ARG A 545 18.78 5.14 6.54
CA ARG A 545 19.69 5.77 7.50
C ARG A 545 20.54 4.71 8.25
N PRO A 546 21.23 3.79 7.55
CA PRO A 546 21.93 2.66 8.21
C PRO A 546 23.12 3.08 9.07
N ASP A 547 23.80 4.19 8.71
CA ASP A 547 25.08 4.60 9.30
C ASP A 547 24.94 5.68 10.40
N ILE A 548 23.71 6.00 10.82
CA ILE A 548 23.44 6.99 11.86
C ILE A 548 22.76 6.36 13.08
N ALA A 549 22.90 6.99 14.24
CA ALA A 549 22.21 6.57 15.45
C ALA A 549 20.69 6.50 15.20
N TYR A 550 20.05 5.44 15.71
CA TYR A 550 18.63 5.23 15.46
C TYR A 550 17.79 6.41 15.92
N TYR A 551 17.09 7.03 14.99
CA TYR A 551 16.19 8.13 15.26
C TYR A 551 14.99 8.10 14.30
N PRO A 552 13.74 8.03 14.81
CA PRO A 552 12.56 7.94 13.96
C PRO A 552 12.30 9.26 13.23
N TYR A 553 11.62 9.16 12.10
CA TYR A 553 11.02 10.32 11.45
C TYR A 553 9.78 10.75 12.24
N ILE A 554 9.57 12.06 12.40
CA ILE A 554 8.30 12.62 12.88
C ILE A 554 7.57 13.22 11.68
N LEU A 555 6.42 12.65 11.35
CA LEU A 555 5.57 13.11 10.26
C LEU A 555 4.41 13.91 10.83
N THR A 556 4.09 15.02 10.18
CA THR A 556 2.82 15.71 10.38
C THR A 556 1.75 14.96 9.60
N GLU A 557 0.69 14.52 10.28
CA GLU A 557 -0.31 13.63 9.70
C GLU A 557 -1.18 14.34 8.66
N ALA A 558 -1.63 13.58 7.66
CA ALA A 558 -2.69 13.99 6.75
C ALA A 558 -3.94 14.45 7.53
N GLY A 559 -4.61 15.49 7.05
CA GLY A 559 -5.70 16.18 7.75
C GLY A 559 -5.23 17.42 8.52
N SER A 560 -3.92 17.58 8.76
CA SER A 560 -3.40 18.78 9.41
C SER A 560 -3.69 20.03 8.59
N VAL A 561 -4.12 21.10 9.27
CA VAL A 561 -4.58 22.36 8.70
C VAL A 561 -3.65 23.49 9.12
N PHE A 562 -3.25 24.32 8.17
CA PHE A 562 -2.41 25.50 8.40
C PHE A 562 -3.05 26.75 7.79
N ALA A 563 -3.23 27.80 8.59
CA ALA A 563 -3.73 29.08 8.15
C ALA A 563 -2.57 30.05 7.91
N LEU A 564 -2.29 30.36 6.65
CA LEU A 564 -1.25 31.30 6.24
C LEU A 564 -1.83 32.67 5.91
N ARG A 565 -1.14 33.73 6.31
CA ARG A 565 -1.45 35.12 5.97
C ARG A 565 -0.35 35.72 5.10
N THR A 566 -0.73 36.57 4.16
CA THR A 566 0.22 37.29 3.31
C THR A 566 -0.29 38.69 2.98
N ARG A 567 0.65 39.63 2.80
CA ARG A 567 0.42 40.94 2.18
C ARG A 567 0.90 40.99 0.72
N ASP A 568 1.77 40.05 0.34
CA ASP A 568 2.30 39.85 -1.02
C ASP A 568 1.67 38.58 -1.61
N TRP A 569 0.38 38.68 -1.95
CA TRP A 569 -0.40 37.52 -2.37
C TRP A 569 -0.04 37.02 -3.76
N GLU A 570 0.48 37.88 -4.65
CA GLU A 570 0.90 37.48 -6.00
C GLU A 570 2.13 36.56 -5.94
N LYS A 571 3.16 36.92 -5.17
CA LYS A 571 4.34 36.06 -5.00
C LYS A 571 3.99 34.81 -4.20
N ALA A 572 3.21 34.96 -3.13
CA ALA A 572 2.76 33.83 -2.33
C ALA A 572 1.95 32.80 -3.14
N GLN A 573 1.12 33.26 -4.09
CA GLN A 573 0.33 32.39 -4.94
C GLN A 573 1.20 31.48 -5.81
N GLN A 574 2.32 32.00 -6.35
CA GLN A 574 3.26 31.19 -7.14
C GLN A 574 3.86 30.04 -6.31
N HIS A 575 4.17 30.29 -5.03
CA HIS A 575 4.63 29.25 -4.11
C HIS A 575 3.55 28.20 -3.85
N LEU A 576 2.31 28.62 -3.60
CA LEU A 576 1.18 27.72 -3.35
C LEU A 576 0.83 26.86 -4.56
N GLU A 577 0.81 27.44 -5.76
CA GLU A 577 0.64 26.73 -7.04
C GLU A 577 1.75 25.69 -7.23
N ARG A 578 3.00 26.05 -6.90
CA ARG A 578 4.13 25.12 -6.93
C ARG A 578 3.91 23.96 -5.95
N PHE A 579 3.46 24.22 -4.73
CA PHE A 579 3.25 23.19 -3.71
C PHE A 579 2.12 22.22 -4.06
N GLU A 580 0.99 22.67 -4.59
CA GLU A 580 -0.06 21.74 -5.03
C GLU A 580 0.42 20.83 -6.18
N ARG A 581 1.23 21.39 -7.08
CA ARG A 581 1.79 20.66 -8.22
C ARG A 581 2.86 19.66 -7.80
N GLN A 582 3.86 20.12 -7.04
CA GLN A 582 5.08 19.37 -6.73
C GLN A 582 5.05 18.67 -5.37
N GLY A 583 4.09 18.99 -4.51
CA GLY A 583 4.10 18.65 -3.09
C GLY A 583 4.94 19.64 -2.27
N LEU A 584 4.83 19.53 -0.96
CA LEU A 584 5.56 20.36 -0.01
C LEU A 584 7.06 20.00 0.02
N PRO A 585 7.98 20.97 -0.12
CA PRO A 585 9.40 20.69 -0.11
C PRO A 585 9.88 20.18 1.26
N LEU A 586 10.91 19.35 1.28
CA LEU A 586 11.52 18.93 2.55
C LEU A 586 12.23 20.11 3.24
N PRO A 587 12.33 20.11 4.59
CA PRO A 587 13.09 21.10 5.34
C PRO A 587 14.55 21.17 4.89
N GLN A 588 15.13 22.38 4.88
CA GLN A 588 16.52 22.59 4.43
C GLN A 588 17.55 21.76 5.22
N THR A 589 17.32 21.55 6.51
CA THR A 589 18.15 20.70 7.37
C THR A 589 18.24 19.27 6.84
N MET A 590 17.14 18.74 6.31
CA MET A 590 17.09 17.39 5.73
C MET A 590 17.69 17.32 4.33
N GLN A 591 17.74 18.43 3.59
CA GLN A 591 18.39 18.47 2.27
C GLN A 591 19.92 18.50 2.38
N THR A 592 20.47 18.96 3.51
CA THR A 592 21.89 19.25 3.71
C THR A 592 22.61 18.30 4.67
N GLU A 593 21.93 17.25 5.16
CA GLU A 593 22.52 16.27 6.10
C GLU A 593 23.85 15.66 5.58
N PRO A 594 24.89 15.53 6.44
CA PRO A 594 26.17 14.92 6.09
C PRO A 594 25.98 13.50 5.55
N GLY A 595 26.63 13.19 4.41
CA GLY A 595 26.49 11.90 3.70
C GLY A 595 25.58 11.94 2.47
N LYS A 596 24.87 13.05 2.22
CA LYS A 596 23.97 13.25 1.06
C LYS A 596 24.61 13.91 -0.16
N GLN A 597 25.91 14.21 -0.14
CA GLN A 597 26.60 14.83 -1.29
C GLN A 597 26.68 13.83 -2.45
N GLY A 598 25.82 14.01 -3.46
CA GLY A 598 25.82 13.24 -4.71
C GLY A 598 24.79 12.10 -4.81
N SER A 599 24.03 11.80 -3.75
CA SER A 599 22.93 10.83 -3.75
C SER A 599 21.59 11.53 -3.99
N ALA A 600 20.67 10.89 -4.72
CA ALA A 600 19.32 11.42 -4.87
C ALA A 600 18.55 11.35 -3.53
N LEU A 601 17.73 12.36 -3.25
CA LEU A 601 17.07 12.53 -1.94
C LEU A 601 16.24 11.31 -1.49
N TRP A 602 15.61 10.62 -2.44
CA TRP A 602 14.80 9.42 -2.21
C TRP A 602 15.61 8.23 -1.69
N GLU A 603 16.93 8.19 -1.94
CA GLU A 603 17.81 7.13 -1.44
C GLU A 603 18.02 7.24 0.08
N ALA A 604 17.87 8.44 0.64
CA ALA A 604 18.11 8.75 2.04
C ALA A 604 16.83 9.08 2.83
N CYS A 605 15.70 9.32 2.15
CA CYS A 605 14.42 9.64 2.77
C CYS A 605 13.26 9.01 1.99
N PRO A 606 12.41 8.18 2.61
CA PRO A 606 11.25 7.59 1.94
C PRO A 606 10.03 8.52 1.89
N PHE A 607 10.11 9.70 2.50
CA PHE A 607 8.99 10.63 2.70
C PHE A 607 9.08 11.84 1.77
N THR A 608 9.49 11.63 0.52
CA THR A 608 9.63 12.72 -0.45
C THR A 608 8.33 13.05 -1.18
N PRO A 609 8.21 14.26 -1.73
CA PRO A 609 7.05 14.64 -2.53
C PRO A 609 6.84 13.77 -3.77
N GLU A 610 7.92 13.26 -4.36
CA GLU A 610 7.88 12.37 -5.52
C GLU A 610 7.27 11.00 -5.19
N ASP A 611 7.32 10.59 -3.91
CA ASP A 611 6.68 9.39 -3.39
C ASP A 611 5.28 9.68 -2.79
N GLY A 612 4.78 10.91 -3.01
CA GLY A 612 3.42 11.33 -2.72
C GLY A 612 3.19 11.91 -1.34
N PHE A 613 4.25 12.14 -0.55
CA PHE A 613 4.16 12.78 0.76
C PHE A 613 4.05 14.31 0.62
N GLY A 614 3.47 14.99 1.60
CA GLY A 614 3.29 16.45 1.56
C GLY A 614 2.36 16.93 0.44
N GLU A 615 1.40 16.11 0.02
CA GLU A 615 0.31 16.56 -0.86
C GLU A 615 -0.62 17.50 -0.08
N ILE A 616 -1.12 18.56 -0.74
CA ILE A 616 -1.99 19.56 -0.10
C ILE A 616 -3.22 19.88 -0.94
N CYS A 617 -4.27 20.35 -0.27
CA CYS A 617 -5.35 21.11 -0.88
C CYS A 617 -5.42 22.49 -0.21
N ILE A 618 -5.85 23.49 -0.95
CA ILE A 618 -5.93 24.88 -0.49
C ILE A 618 -7.36 25.36 -0.57
N ASN A 619 -7.83 26.01 0.51
CA ASN A 619 -9.16 26.60 0.67
C ASN A 619 -10.26 25.64 0.22
N LEU A 620 -10.40 24.49 0.88
CA LEU A 620 -11.54 23.60 0.62
C LEU A 620 -12.85 24.35 0.85
N ASP A 621 -13.81 24.18 -0.06
CA ASP A 621 -15.14 24.81 0.02
C ASP A 621 -15.86 24.45 1.34
N TRP A 622 -15.56 23.26 1.86
CA TRP A 622 -15.99 22.77 3.17
C TRP A 622 -15.83 23.78 4.30
N HIS A 623 -14.67 24.47 4.36
CA HIS A 623 -14.38 25.39 5.46
C HIS A 623 -15.39 26.54 5.52
N TRP A 624 -15.94 26.98 4.38
CA TRP A 624 -16.92 28.06 4.31
C TRP A 624 -18.34 27.55 4.54
N GLN A 625 -18.68 26.37 4.03
CA GLN A 625 -20.01 25.79 4.18
C GLN A 625 -20.34 25.41 5.64
N HIS A 626 -19.32 25.04 6.42
CA HIS A 626 -19.48 24.56 7.80
C HIS A 626 -18.90 25.51 8.85
N TYR A 627 -18.66 26.77 8.49
CA TYR A 627 -18.23 27.79 9.43
C TYR A 627 -19.40 28.29 10.28
N CYS A 628 -19.23 28.35 11.60
CA CYS A 628 -20.13 29.13 12.45
C CYS A 628 -19.71 30.60 12.46
N GLU A 629 -20.66 31.54 12.39
CA GLU A 629 -20.40 32.97 12.62
C GLU A 629 -20.69 33.40 14.07
N GLY A 630 -19.83 34.27 14.60
CA GLY A 630 -20.20 35.41 15.45
C GLY A 630 -20.75 35.14 16.85
N ASP A 631 -21.99 34.66 16.95
CA ASP A 631 -22.79 34.71 18.18
C ASP A 631 -22.85 33.37 18.94
N GLU A 632 -22.44 32.26 18.32
CA GLU A 632 -22.31 30.95 19.00
C GLU A 632 -20.96 30.75 19.68
N TYR A 633 -19.96 31.59 19.36
CA TYR A 633 -18.69 31.62 20.07
C TYR A 633 -18.79 32.57 21.25
N ALA A 634 -19.51 32.16 22.29
CA ALA A 634 -19.51 32.88 23.56
C ALA A 634 -18.06 33.06 24.02
N THR A 635 -17.61 34.31 24.04
CA THR A 635 -16.48 34.74 24.86
C THR A 635 -17.05 34.98 26.26
N ASP A 636 -16.57 34.23 27.25
CA ASP A 636 -16.74 34.65 28.65
C ASP A 636 -16.04 35.99 28.90
#